data_AF-A0A975B3G5-F1
#
_entry.id   AF-A0A975B3G5-F1
#
_cell.length_a   1.000
_cell.length_b   1.000
_cell.length_c   1.000
_cell.angle_alpha   90.00
_cell.angle_beta   90.00
_cell.angle_gamma   90.00
#
_symmetry.space_group_name_H-M   'P 1'
#
loop_
_entity.id
_entity.type
_entity.pdbx_description
1 polymer ?
#
loop_
_entity_poly.entity_id
_entity_poly.type
_entity_poly.pdbx_seq_one_letter_code
_entity_poly.pdbx_strand_id
1 'polypeptide(L)'
;MIFKKIGNQGGFFYKIRLIFYIFLLLNLSAAAWGQNPSAIKTYQIQTENLLILFEPSLVNPAEHIAEIFPRIKTDLENDLGWTLNLKPVIMLIHHSTRFKSLSFSPYISAFAVPDKQLIVMDYSKMNLNTLILESTLKHELCHLLLHDHIKKSHLPKWLNEGVAQWVSDGISELLIAKKGDILRPAVISGTILNLKDISHSFPHDKSGLFLAYEESKSIVEYIAREFGKNTLYDILENLKAGDDINTAILKAAALSHDQLEAQWHKHLKKGSTWFIWATIHIYEIIFLLAAVISVYGFFKISAKKRNYTDDEDEFN
;
A
#
# COMPACT_ATOMS: atom_id res chain seq x y z
N MET A 1 33.18 19.10 22.30
CA MET A 1 33.35 18.45 20.98
C MET A 1 32.49 17.18 21.00
N ILE A 2 31.29 17.25 20.41
CA ILE A 2 30.24 16.22 20.56
C ILE A 2 30.16 15.44 19.25
N PHE A 3 30.49 14.15 19.30
CA PHE A 3 30.36 13.23 18.17
C PHE A 3 28.88 12.86 17.97
N LYS A 4 28.38 13.09 16.74
CA LYS A 4 27.03 12.71 16.30
C LYS A 4 27.09 11.32 15.64
N LYS A 5 26.28 10.40 16.16
CA LYS A 5 26.11 9.02 15.71
C LYS A 5 25.41 9.02 14.33
N ILE A 6 26.10 8.53 13.29
CA ILE A 6 25.50 8.31 11.97
C ILE A 6 24.82 6.94 11.99
N GLY A 7 23.52 6.92 11.70
CA GLY A 7 22.67 5.74 11.69
C GLY A 7 23.08 4.75 10.60
N ASN A 8 23.24 3.50 11.01
CA ASN A 8 23.71 2.36 10.23
C ASN A 8 22.66 1.88 9.21
N GLN A 9 22.61 2.50 8.03
CA GLN A 9 21.83 2.02 6.86
C GLN A 9 22.55 0.89 6.09
N GLY A 10 23.83 0.60 6.42
CA GLY A 10 24.64 -0.42 5.74
C GLY A 10 24.38 -1.87 6.20
N GLY A 11 23.82 -2.07 7.40
CA GLY A 11 23.58 -3.40 7.97
C GLY A 11 22.44 -4.19 7.31
N PHE A 12 21.48 -3.51 6.70
CA PHE A 12 20.29 -4.12 6.08
C PHE A 12 20.66 -4.93 4.82
N PHE A 13 21.39 -4.31 3.89
CA PHE A 13 21.83 -4.95 2.65
C PHE A 13 22.86 -6.06 2.88
N TYR A 14 23.74 -5.90 3.89
CA TYR A 14 24.77 -6.91 4.20
C TYR A 14 24.17 -8.19 4.78
N LYS A 15 23.12 -8.08 5.61
CA LYS A 15 22.44 -9.25 6.21
C LYS A 15 21.50 -9.96 5.23
N ILE A 16 20.84 -9.24 4.31
CA ILE A 16 20.05 -9.86 3.22
C ILE A 16 20.96 -10.65 2.28
N ARG A 17 22.16 -10.12 1.94
CA ARG A 17 23.19 -10.88 1.21
C ARG A 17 23.54 -12.18 1.94
N LEU A 18 23.80 -12.11 3.24
CA LEU A 18 24.14 -13.29 4.04
C LEU A 18 23.00 -14.32 4.07
N ILE A 19 21.74 -13.90 4.20
CA ILE A 19 20.59 -14.80 4.25
C ILE A 19 20.31 -15.44 2.89
N PHE A 20 20.44 -14.70 1.79
CA PHE A 20 20.32 -15.26 0.44
C PHE A 20 21.44 -16.27 0.16
N TYR A 21 22.68 -15.96 0.54
CA TYR A 21 23.79 -16.91 0.43
C TYR A 21 23.66 -18.10 1.38
N ILE A 22 23.16 -17.92 2.60
CA ILE A 22 22.87 -19.02 3.54
C ILE A 22 21.75 -19.89 2.96
N PHE A 23 20.71 -19.32 2.37
CA PHE A 23 19.62 -20.08 1.73
C PHE A 23 20.12 -20.84 0.50
N LEU A 24 20.94 -20.21 -0.35
CA LEU A 24 21.56 -20.84 -1.53
C LEU A 24 22.55 -21.94 -1.13
N LEU A 25 23.39 -21.69 -0.12
CA LEU A 25 24.40 -22.64 0.39
C LEU A 25 23.77 -23.82 1.15
N LEU A 26 22.71 -23.59 1.92
CA LEU A 26 21.97 -24.66 2.61
C LEU A 26 21.32 -25.64 1.60
N ASN A 27 20.91 -25.15 0.42
CA ASN A 27 20.35 -26.00 -0.64
C ASN A 27 21.44 -26.74 -1.45
N LEU A 28 22.62 -26.14 -1.67
CA LEU A 28 23.76 -26.81 -2.29
C LEU A 28 24.36 -27.91 -1.39
N SER A 29 24.39 -27.71 -0.06
CA SER A 29 24.88 -28.72 0.89
C SER A 29 23.89 -29.85 1.16
N ALA A 30 22.57 -29.61 1.01
CA ALA A 30 21.55 -30.63 1.20
C ALA A 30 21.60 -31.73 0.12
N ALA A 31 22.14 -31.44 -1.06
CA ALA A 31 22.42 -32.44 -2.09
C ALA A 31 23.65 -33.31 -1.79
N ALA A 32 24.53 -32.88 -0.89
CA ALA A 32 25.81 -33.55 -0.64
C ALA A 32 25.84 -34.30 0.70
N TRP A 33 25.19 -33.80 1.76
CA TRP A 33 25.29 -34.39 3.10
C TRP A 33 23.90 -34.42 3.75
N GLY A 34 23.29 -35.60 3.77
CA GLY A 34 22.05 -35.83 4.49
C GLY A 34 22.20 -35.56 5.99
N GLN A 35 21.10 -35.12 6.61
CA GLN A 35 20.90 -34.87 8.04
C GLN A 35 21.30 -33.47 8.53
N ASN A 36 20.40 -32.50 8.33
CA ASN A 36 20.26 -31.37 9.26
C ASN A 36 18.79 -31.32 9.72
N PRO A 37 18.45 -31.75 10.96
CA PRO A 37 17.07 -31.93 11.40
C PRO A 37 16.29 -30.61 11.61
N SER A 38 16.92 -29.45 11.39
CA SER A 38 16.29 -28.14 11.41
C SER A 38 16.21 -27.46 10.04
N ALA A 39 16.71 -28.12 8.98
CA ALA A 39 16.57 -27.61 7.61
C ALA A 39 15.15 -27.94 7.12
N ILE A 40 14.27 -26.93 7.12
CA ILE A 40 12.95 -27.05 6.48
C ILE A 40 13.18 -27.41 5.02
N LYS A 41 12.70 -28.58 4.60
CA LYS A 41 12.75 -29.02 3.21
C LYS A 41 12.08 -27.95 2.34
N THR A 42 12.84 -27.34 1.44
CA THR A 42 12.31 -26.35 0.50
C THR A 42 12.02 -27.07 -0.81
N TYR A 43 10.80 -26.88 -1.32
CA TYR A 43 10.37 -27.39 -2.62
C TYR A 43 10.43 -26.26 -3.65
N GLN A 44 10.53 -26.62 -4.92
CA GLN A 44 10.60 -25.64 -6.00
C GLN A 44 9.66 -25.99 -7.15
N ILE A 45 9.05 -24.95 -7.72
CA ILE A 45 8.36 -25.00 -9.01
C ILE A 45 9.11 -24.03 -9.91
N GLN A 46 9.58 -24.53 -11.05
CA GLN A 46 10.25 -23.72 -12.06
C GLN A 46 9.41 -23.72 -13.33
N THR A 47 9.02 -22.54 -13.77
CA THR A 47 8.37 -22.33 -15.08
C THR A 47 9.35 -21.62 -16.02
N GLU A 48 8.90 -21.25 -17.22
CA GLU A 48 9.69 -20.37 -18.09
C GLU A 48 9.92 -19.00 -17.43
N ASN A 49 8.86 -18.42 -16.84
CA ASN A 49 8.81 -17.03 -16.40
C ASN A 49 9.18 -16.79 -14.94
N LEU A 50 9.20 -17.81 -14.07
CA LEU A 50 9.54 -17.64 -12.65
C LEU A 50 10.10 -18.90 -11.99
N LEU A 51 10.69 -18.71 -10.80
CA LEU A 51 11.05 -19.77 -9.86
C LEU A 51 10.29 -19.53 -8.54
N ILE A 52 9.58 -20.53 -8.04
CA ILE A 52 8.90 -20.48 -6.74
C ILE A 52 9.62 -21.40 -5.78
N LEU A 53 9.97 -20.89 -4.60
CA LEU A 53 10.57 -21.62 -3.49
C LEU A 53 9.57 -21.63 -2.32
N PHE A 54 9.22 -22.80 -1.80
CA PHE A 54 8.14 -22.92 -0.82
C PHE A 54 8.38 -24.06 0.19
N GLU A 55 7.73 -23.95 1.35
CA GLU A 55 7.68 -25.02 2.35
C GLU A 55 6.69 -26.12 1.90
N PRO A 56 6.85 -27.40 2.29
CA PRO A 56 6.08 -28.50 1.70
C PRO A 56 4.55 -28.37 1.91
N SER A 57 4.14 -27.68 2.98
CA SER A 57 2.74 -27.36 3.27
C SER A 57 2.11 -26.35 2.31
N LEU A 58 2.90 -25.67 1.48
CA LEU A 58 2.49 -24.59 0.59
C LEU A 58 2.49 -25.00 -0.90
N VAL A 59 2.38 -26.30 -1.19
CA VAL A 59 2.31 -26.79 -2.58
C VAL A 59 1.13 -26.22 -3.37
N ASN A 60 -0.10 -26.31 -2.85
CA ASN A 60 -1.27 -25.78 -3.56
C ASN A 60 -1.18 -24.25 -3.80
N PRO A 61 -0.78 -23.42 -2.80
CA PRO A 61 -0.49 -22.01 -3.04
C PRO A 61 0.57 -21.74 -4.11
N ALA A 62 1.64 -22.54 -4.12
CA ALA A 62 2.73 -22.38 -5.08
C ALA A 62 2.28 -22.72 -6.51
N GLU A 63 1.51 -23.79 -6.68
CA GLU A 63 0.90 -24.17 -7.96
C GLU A 63 -0.06 -23.09 -8.46
N HIS A 64 -0.92 -22.56 -7.57
CA HIS A 64 -1.82 -21.47 -7.92
C HIS A 64 -1.09 -20.19 -8.35
N ILE A 65 -0.01 -19.81 -7.65
CA ILE A 65 0.84 -18.68 -8.06
C ILE A 65 1.46 -18.93 -9.44
N ALA A 66 1.96 -20.15 -9.69
CA ALA A 66 2.53 -20.49 -11.00
C ALA A 66 1.51 -20.36 -12.15
N GLU A 67 0.25 -20.69 -11.88
CA GLU A 67 -0.87 -20.58 -12.82
C GLU A 67 -1.25 -19.12 -13.12
N ILE A 68 -1.40 -18.28 -12.08
CA ILE A 68 -1.88 -16.89 -12.24
C ILE A 68 -0.78 -15.90 -12.64
N PHE A 69 0.49 -16.22 -12.38
CA PHE A 69 1.61 -15.29 -12.58
C PHE A 69 1.72 -14.75 -14.02
N PRO A 70 1.60 -15.55 -15.11
CA PRO A 70 1.69 -15.02 -16.46
C PRO A 70 0.64 -13.94 -16.75
N ARG A 71 -0.59 -14.10 -16.26
CA ARG A 71 -1.65 -13.09 -16.40
C ARG A 71 -1.28 -11.82 -15.62
N ILE A 72 -0.90 -11.95 -14.35
CA ILE A 72 -0.53 -10.80 -13.50
C ILE A 72 0.64 -10.03 -14.11
N LYS A 73 1.64 -10.74 -14.65
CA LYS A 73 2.76 -10.16 -15.37
C LYS A 73 2.26 -9.32 -16.56
N THR A 74 1.49 -9.93 -17.46
CA THR A 74 0.95 -9.24 -18.64
C THR A 74 0.09 -8.03 -18.27
N ASP A 75 -0.77 -8.16 -17.26
CA ASP A 75 -1.62 -7.05 -16.80
C ASP A 75 -0.78 -5.87 -16.29
N LEU A 76 0.25 -6.15 -15.49
CA LEU A 76 1.18 -5.13 -15.01
C LEU A 76 1.99 -4.49 -16.14
N GLU A 77 2.48 -5.29 -17.09
CA GLU A 77 3.22 -4.79 -18.26
C GLU A 77 2.33 -3.87 -19.11
N ASN A 78 1.05 -4.21 -19.28
CA ASN A 78 0.07 -3.38 -19.97
C ASN A 78 -0.25 -2.09 -19.21
N ASP A 79 -0.37 -2.14 -17.88
CA ASP A 79 -0.70 -0.98 -17.04
C ASP A 79 0.39 0.08 -17.05
N LEU A 80 1.67 -0.33 -17.16
CA LEU A 80 2.84 0.56 -17.13
C LEU A 80 3.52 0.75 -18.50
N GLY A 81 3.19 -0.08 -19.49
CA GLY A 81 3.81 -0.06 -20.82
C GLY A 81 5.26 -0.56 -20.86
N TRP A 82 5.73 -1.25 -19.81
CA TRP A 82 7.09 -1.77 -19.68
C TRP A 82 7.10 -3.29 -19.61
N THR A 83 8.14 -3.91 -20.16
CA THR A 83 8.33 -5.36 -20.15
C THR A 83 9.22 -5.79 -19.00
N LEU A 84 8.82 -6.80 -18.23
CA LEU A 84 9.69 -7.40 -17.21
C LEU A 84 10.63 -8.42 -17.87
N ASN A 85 11.90 -8.03 -18.03
CA ASN A 85 12.94 -8.83 -18.71
C ASN A 85 13.71 -9.77 -17.75
N LEU A 86 13.13 -10.03 -16.58
CA LEU A 86 13.74 -10.78 -15.49
C LEU A 86 12.93 -12.05 -15.22
N LYS A 87 13.56 -13.02 -14.55
CA LYS A 87 12.90 -14.23 -14.07
C LYS A 87 12.82 -14.19 -12.54
N PRO A 88 11.71 -13.70 -11.95
CA PRO A 88 11.64 -13.50 -10.52
C PRO A 88 11.70 -14.81 -9.75
N VAL A 89 12.27 -14.72 -8.55
CA VAL A 89 12.18 -15.76 -7.52
C VAL A 89 11.10 -15.36 -6.53
N ILE A 90 10.11 -16.22 -6.31
CA ILE A 90 9.07 -16.02 -5.29
C ILE A 90 9.33 -16.99 -4.14
N MET A 91 9.52 -16.49 -2.93
CA MET A 91 9.68 -17.28 -1.72
C MET A 91 8.43 -17.22 -0.86
N LEU A 92 7.77 -18.37 -0.69
CA LEU A 92 6.58 -18.51 0.16
C LEU A 92 6.97 -19.03 1.54
N ILE A 93 6.52 -18.32 2.56
CA ILE A 93 6.79 -18.63 3.97
C ILE A 93 5.46 -18.81 4.70
N HIS A 94 5.34 -19.86 5.50
CA HIS A 94 4.16 -20.11 6.33
C HIS A 94 4.31 -19.57 7.77
N HIS A 95 5.55 -19.39 8.24
CA HIS A 95 5.82 -18.97 9.60
C HIS A 95 6.14 -17.46 9.72
N SER A 96 5.17 -16.69 10.22
CA SER A 96 5.28 -15.23 10.37
C SER A 96 6.48 -14.74 11.19
N THR A 97 7.03 -15.54 12.12
CA THR A 97 8.26 -15.20 12.86
C THR A 97 9.49 -15.18 11.96
N ARG A 98 9.59 -16.12 11.00
CA ARG A 98 10.65 -16.14 9.98
C ARG A 98 10.47 -15.01 8.99
N PHE A 99 9.23 -14.71 8.59
CA PHE A 99 8.99 -13.54 7.75
C PHE A 99 9.38 -12.23 8.46
N LYS A 100 9.00 -12.06 9.73
CA LYS A 100 9.36 -10.87 10.53
C LYS A 100 10.87 -10.65 10.64
N SER A 101 11.66 -11.71 10.75
CA SER A 101 13.12 -11.59 10.82
C SER A 101 13.75 -11.18 9.47
N LEU A 102 13.04 -11.42 8.36
CA LEU A 102 13.46 -11.05 7.01
C LEU A 102 12.97 -9.65 6.62
N SER A 103 11.71 -9.33 6.93
CA SER A 103 11.07 -8.06 6.57
C SER A 103 11.45 -6.92 7.51
N PHE A 104 11.89 -7.24 8.73
CA PHE A 104 12.12 -6.31 9.83
C PHE A 104 10.90 -5.43 10.19
N SER A 105 9.71 -5.77 9.68
CA SER A 105 8.45 -5.07 9.94
C SER A 105 7.33 -6.09 10.17
N PRO A 106 6.62 -6.01 11.32
CA PRO A 106 5.49 -6.89 11.59
C PRO A 106 4.24 -6.53 10.79
N TYR A 107 4.25 -5.38 10.09
CA TYR A 107 3.06 -4.77 9.50
C TYR A 107 2.86 -5.06 8.02
N ILE A 108 3.84 -5.67 7.36
CA ILE A 108 3.76 -6.08 5.95
C ILE A 108 3.56 -7.60 5.83
N SER A 109 2.88 -8.03 4.76
CA SER A 109 2.64 -9.44 4.41
C SER A 109 3.55 -9.94 3.30
N ALA A 110 4.14 -9.04 2.52
CA ALA A 110 5.12 -9.34 1.48
C ALA A 110 6.17 -8.22 1.37
N PHE A 111 7.27 -8.51 0.67
CA PHE A 111 8.22 -7.49 0.20
C PHE A 111 9.04 -7.98 -0.99
N ALA A 112 9.42 -7.05 -1.85
CA ALA A 112 10.35 -7.26 -2.95
C ALA A 112 11.79 -6.83 -2.60
N VAL A 113 12.76 -7.55 -3.16
CA VAL A 113 14.18 -7.21 -3.16
C VAL A 113 14.65 -7.14 -4.62
N PRO A 114 14.53 -5.97 -5.27
CA PRO A 114 14.81 -5.83 -6.70
C PRO A 114 16.20 -6.28 -7.15
N ASP A 115 17.25 -5.93 -6.38
CA ASP A 115 18.64 -6.34 -6.66
C ASP A 115 18.85 -7.87 -6.70
N LYS A 116 17.86 -8.63 -6.21
CA LYS A 116 17.85 -10.10 -6.16
C LYS A 116 16.72 -10.71 -6.99
N GLN A 117 15.89 -9.88 -7.65
CA GLN A 117 14.71 -10.31 -8.38
C GLN A 117 13.79 -11.18 -7.50
N LEU A 118 13.77 -10.90 -6.19
CA LEU A 118 13.17 -11.77 -5.18
C LEU A 118 11.91 -11.11 -4.63
N ILE A 119 10.83 -11.86 -4.53
CA ILE A 119 9.63 -11.52 -3.77
C ILE A 119 9.52 -12.51 -2.62
N VAL A 120 9.29 -12.02 -1.41
CA VAL A 120 9.07 -12.86 -0.23
C VAL A 120 7.64 -12.62 0.27
N MET A 121 6.86 -13.68 0.43
CA MET A 121 5.45 -13.59 0.86
C MET A 121 5.17 -14.45 2.09
N ASP A 122 4.54 -13.86 3.09
CA ASP A 122 3.98 -14.56 4.26
C ASP A 122 2.57 -15.05 3.93
N TYR A 123 2.48 -16.27 3.38
CA TYR A 123 1.21 -16.84 2.93
C TYR A 123 0.20 -17.00 4.07
N SER A 124 0.69 -17.21 5.31
CA SER A 124 -0.17 -17.39 6.49
C SER A 124 -1.06 -16.18 6.79
N LYS A 125 -0.68 -15.00 6.30
CA LYS A 125 -1.41 -13.75 6.52
C LYS A 125 -2.37 -13.40 5.41
N MET A 126 -2.38 -14.16 4.31
CA MET A 126 -3.22 -13.89 3.15
C MET A 126 -4.60 -14.59 3.24
N ASN A 127 -4.91 -15.24 4.38
CA ASN A 127 -6.23 -15.81 4.75
C ASN A 127 -6.95 -16.60 3.63
N LEU A 128 -6.19 -17.20 2.69
CA LEU A 128 -6.70 -17.95 1.53
C LEU A 128 -7.58 -17.13 0.57
N ASN A 129 -7.57 -15.79 0.64
CA ASN A 129 -8.31 -14.97 -0.31
C ASN A 129 -7.44 -14.74 -1.57
N THR A 130 -7.88 -15.32 -2.68
CA THR A 130 -7.19 -15.27 -3.98
C THR A 130 -7.01 -13.83 -4.48
N LEU A 131 -7.98 -12.94 -4.26
CA LEU A 131 -7.87 -11.54 -4.69
C LEU A 131 -6.75 -10.79 -3.95
N ILE A 132 -6.58 -11.08 -2.66
CA ILE A 132 -5.51 -10.47 -1.83
C ILE A 132 -4.15 -10.95 -2.31
N LEU A 133 -4.05 -12.25 -2.61
CA LEU A 133 -2.82 -12.84 -3.14
C LEU A 133 -2.45 -12.23 -4.49
N GLU A 134 -3.41 -12.15 -5.41
CA GLU A 134 -3.21 -11.58 -6.75
C GLU A 134 -2.78 -10.11 -6.68
N SER A 135 -3.50 -9.29 -5.89
CA SER A 135 -3.16 -7.88 -5.70
C SER A 135 -1.79 -7.70 -5.03
N THR A 136 -1.49 -8.49 -4.00
CA THR A 136 -0.18 -8.47 -3.32
C THR A 136 0.94 -8.85 -4.29
N LEU A 137 0.76 -9.91 -5.06
CA LEU A 137 1.75 -10.35 -6.04
C LEU A 137 1.97 -9.29 -7.12
N LYS A 138 0.90 -8.66 -7.63
CA LYS A 138 0.99 -7.57 -8.61
C LYS A 138 1.73 -6.35 -8.03
N HIS A 139 1.48 -6.00 -6.77
CA HIS A 139 2.19 -4.93 -6.05
C HIS A 139 3.70 -5.21 -5.94
N GLU A 140 4.08 -6.39 -5.46
CA GLU A 140 5.50 -6.73 -5.30
C GLU A 140 6.21 -6.89 -6.65
N LEU A 141 5.51 -7.39 -7.67
CA LEU A 141 6.03 -7.47 -9.03
C LEU A 141 6.23 -6.09 -9.65
N CYS A 142 5.36 -5.12 -9.33
CA CYS A 142 5.51 -3.72 -9.74
C CYS A 142 6.83 -3.13 -9.22
N HIS A 143 7.22 -3.41 -7.97
CA HIS A 143 8.53 -2.98 -7.47
C HIS A 143 9.68 -3.57 -8.28
N LEU A 144 9.62 -4.85 -8.66
CA LEU A 144 10.66 -5.44 -9.52
C LEU A 144 10.71 -4.75 -10.89
N LEU A 145 9.56 -4.52 -11.52
CA LEU A 145 9.47 -3.88 -12.83
C LEU A 145 9.98 -2.43 -12.81
N LEU A 146 9.61 -1.64 -11.80
CA LEU A 146 10.05 -0.27 -11.64
C LEU A 146 11.57 -0.18 -11.47
N HIS A 147 12.16 -1.04 -10.64
CA HIS A 147 13.62 -1.05 -10.40
C HIS A 147 14.42 -1.77 -11.49
N ASP A 148 13.78 -2.53 -12.38
CA ASP A 148 14.40 -3.03 -13.63
C ASP A 148 14.67 -1.88 -14.61
N HIS A 149 13.85 -0.83 -14.58
CA HIS A 149 13.93 0.30 -15.52
C HIS A 149 14.49 1.59 -14.90
N ILE A 150 14.27 1.81 -13.60
CA ILE A 150 14.65 3.03 -12.89
C ILE A 150 15.69 2.70 -11.83
N LYS A 151 16.79 3.46 -11.81
CA LYS A 151 17.77 3.36 -10.72
C LYS A 151 17.13 3.75 -9.40
N LYS A 152 17.40 2.96 -8.35
CA LYS A 152 16.94 3.23 -6.98
C LYS A 152 17.22 4.64 -6.47
N SER A 153 18.30 5.28 -6.91
CA SER A 153 18.63 6.67 -6.53
C SER A 153 17.69 7.71 -7.11
N HIS A 154 16.99 7.41 -8.21
CA HIS A 154 16.09 8.34 -8.90
C HIS A 154 14.62 8.11 -8.55
N LEU A 155 14.25 6.90 -8.13
CA LEU A 155 12.88 6.56 -7.74
C LEU A 155 12.64 6.82 -6.24
N PRO A 156 11.94 7.90 -5.85
CA PRO A 156 11.62 8.13 -4.46
C PRO A 156 10.65 7.07 -3.94
N LYS A 157 10.78 6.73 -2.65
CA LYS A 157 10.01 5.66 -2.03
C LYS A 157 8.50 5.91 -2.11
N TRP A 158 8.04 7.16 -1.91
CA TRP A 158 6.62 7.47 -2.04
C TRP A 158 6.06 7.16 -3.44
N LEU A 159 6.82 7.41 -4.50
CA LEU A 159 6.36 7.13 -5.87
C LEU A 159 6.37 5.63 -6.14
N ASN A 160 7.42 4.93 -5.67
CA ASN A 160 7.51 3.47 -5.78
C ASN A 160 6.29 2.77 -5.12
N GLU A 161 5.98 3.14 -3.88
CA GLU A 161 4.84 2.57 -3.14
C GLU A 161 3.49 3.05 -3.68
N GLY A 162 3.41 4.30 -4.13
CA GLY A 162 2.18 4.86 -4.69
C GLY A 162 1.79 4.21 -6.01
N VAL A 163 2.75 4.03 -6.94
CA VAL A 163 2.51 3.36 -8.23
C VAL A 163 2.18 1.88 -8.03
N ALA A 164 2.91 1.19 -7.15
CA ALA A 164 2.63 -0.22 -6.83
C ALA A 164 1.20 -0.41 -6.27
N GLN A 165 0.75 0.49 -5.40
CA GLN A 165 -0.64 0.50 -4.92
C GLN A 165 -1.65 0.89 -6.01
N TRP A 166 -1.30 1.81 -6.90
CA TRP A 166 -2.19 2.29 -7.95
C TRP A 166 -2.50 1.20 -8.99
N VAL A 167 -1.51 0.39 -9.39
CA VAL A 167 -1.69 -0.70 -10.37
C VAL A 167 -2.27 -1.99 -9.77
N SER A 168 -2.21 -2.17 -8.45
CA SER A 168 -2.71 -3.36 -7.73
C SER A 168 -4.14 -3.20 -7.22
N ASP A 169 -4.92 -2.29 -7.81
CA ASP A 169 -6.29 -1.93 -7.41
C ASP A 169 -6.42 -1.38 -5.99
N GLY A 170 -5.30 -0.89 -5.43
CA GLY A 170 -5.30 -0.10 -4.20
C GLY A 170 -5.76 -0.85 -2.95
N ILE A 171 -5.80 -2.18 -3.01
CA ILE A 171 -6.23 -3.03 -1.91
C ILE A 171 -5.22 -2.89 -0.76
N SER A 172 -5.65 -2.25 0.33
CA SER A 172 -4.80 -1.91 1.49
C SER A 172 -4.44 -3.09 2.38
N GLU A 173 -4.64 -4.33 1.92
CA GLU A 173 -4.49 -5.55 2.71
C GLU A 173 -3.04 -6.02 2.85
N LEU A 174 -2.10 -5.38 2.14
CA LEU A 174 -0.66 -5.46 2.42
C LEU A 174 -0.33 -5.02 3.85
N LEU A 175 -1.11 -4.08 4.40
CA LEU A 175 -0.93 -3.54 5.75
C LEU A 175 -1.77 -4.30 6.75
N ILE A 176 -1.11 -5.18 7.50
CA ILE A 176 -1.75 -6.01 8.52
C ILE A 176 -2.35 -5.11 9.60
N ALA A 177 -3.68 -5.17 9.74
CA ALA A 177 -4.47 -4.40 10.69
C ALA A 177 -4.72 -2.92 10.35
N LYS A 178 -4.76 -2.53 9.07
CA LYS A 178 -5.39 -1.27 8.69
C LYS A 178 -6.91 -1.37 8.90
N LYS A 179 -7.46 -0.51 9.76
CA LYS A 179 -8.91 -0.32 9.94
C LYS A 179 -9.21 1.18 9.89
N GLY A 180 -9.88 1.61 8.83
CA GLY A 180 -10.39 2.99 8.69
C GLY A 180 -9.49 3.95 7.90
N ASP A 181 -9.99 5.17 7.77
CA ASP A 181 -9.36 6.28 7.05
C ASP A 181 -8.38 7.02 7.98
N ILE A 182 -7.09 6.92 7.69
CA ILE A 182 -6.02 7.57 8.47
C ILE A 182 -5.52 8.86 7.81
N LEU A 183 -5.79 9.03 6.51
CA LEU A 183 -5.38 10.21 5.76
C LEU A 183 -6.25 11.41 6.13
N ARG A 184 -7.58 11.24 6.22
CA ARG A 184 -8.49 12.34 6.59
C ARG A 184 -8.17 12.95 7.95
N PRO A 185 -7.98 12.19 9.04
CA PRO A 185 -7.55 12.76 10.32
C PRO A 185 -6.25 13.55 10.19
N ALA A 186 -5.24 13.03 9.49
CA ALA A 186 -3.95 13.69 9.30
C ALA A 186 -4.09 15.03 8.55
N VAL A 187 -4.98 15.08 7.56
CA VAL A 187 -5.31 16.32 6.82
C VAL A 187 -5.94 17.37 7.74
N ILE A 188 -6.86 16.95 8.63
CA ILE A 188 -7.55 17.84 9.57
C ILE A 188 -6.58 18.36 10.65
N SER A 189 -5.72 17.49 11.18
CA SER A 189 -4.73 17.86 12.22
C SER A 189 -3.49 18.54 11.67
N GLY A 190 -3.32 18.62 10.34
CA GLY A 190 -2.13 19.20 9.71
C GLY A 190 -0.86 18.37 9.94
N THR A 191 -1.00 17.06 10.12
CA THR A 191 0.10 16.12 10.37
C THR A 191 0.45 15.27 9.14
N ILE A 192 0.13 15.77 7.95
CA ILE A 192 0.54 15.17 6.66
C ILE A 192 2.07 15.20 6.59
N LEU A 193 2.71 14.15 6.07
CA LEU A 193 4.16 14.10 5.89
C LEU A 193 4.56 14.86 4.63
N ASN A 194 5.75 15.49 4.65
CA ASN A 194 6.27 16.06 3.42
C ASN A 194 6.83 14.95 2.53
N LEU A 195 6.63 15.04 1.22
CA LEU A 195 7.12 14.07 0.24
C LEU A 195 8.64 13.90 0.31
N LYS A 196 9.37 14.99 0.60
CA LYS A 196 10.83 14.96 0.80
C LYS A 196 11.22 14.06 1.98
N ASP A 197 10.44 14.06 3.06
CA ASP A 197 10.71 13.25 4.27
C ASP A 197 10.49 11.76 4.01
N ILE A 198 9.55 11.41 3.12
CA ILE A 198 9.22 10.03 2.73
C ILE A 198 9.86 9.59 1.41
N SER A 199 10.76 10.38 0.83
CA SER A 199 11.44 10.06 -0.44
C SER A 199 12.51 8.97 -0.29
N HIS A 200 13.18 8.87 0.86
CA HIS A 200 14.24 7.88 1.10
C HIS A 200 13.82 6.74 2.02
N SER A 201 13.03 7.04 3.05
CA SER A 201 12.59 6.06 4.05
C SER A 201 11.24 6.47 4.62
N PHE A 202 10.45 5.47 5.04
CA PHE A 202 9.22 5.71 5.76
C PHE A 202 9.46 5.70 7.28
N PRO A 203 8.57 6.31 8.08
CA PRO A 203 8.62 6.20 9.53
C PRO A 203 8.60 4.75 10.00
N HIS A 204 9.25 4.47 11.13
CA HIS A 204 9.32 3.11 11.70
C HIS A 204 8.15 2.81 12.63
N ASP A 205 7.48 3.83 13.17
CA ASP A 205 6.29 3.64 13.99
C ASP A 205 5.10 3.27 13.10
N LYS A 206 4.18 2.48 13.65
CA LYS A 206 3.04 1.94 12.90
C LYS A 206 2.19 3.03 12.23
N SER A 207 1.90 4.11 12.96
CA SER A 207 1.00 5.16 12.50
C SER A 207 1.61 5.96 11.36
N GLY A 208 2.86 6.40 11.52
CA GLY A 208 3.61 7.11 10.48
C GLY A 208 3.87 6.24 9.25
N LEU A 209 4.19 4.95 9.44
CA LEU A 209 4.36 4.02 8.33
C LEU A 209 3.08 3.92 7.49
N PHE A 210 1.93 3.69 8.15
CA PHE A 210 0.66 3.57 7.45
C PHE A 210 0.27 4.88 6.76
N LEU A 211 0.49 6.02 7.42
CA LEU A 211 0.22 7.32 6.82
C LEU A 211 1.07 7.53 5.56
N ALA A 212 2.36 7.18 5.59
CA ALA A 212 3.24 7.29 4.42
C ALA A 212 2.73 6.45 3.23
N TYR A 213 2.22 5.24 3.45
CA TYR A 213 1.60 4.43 2.39
C TYR A 213 0.34 5.10 1.81
N GLU A 214 -0.54 5.64 2.66
CA GLU A 214 -1.76 6.32 2.20
C GLU A 214 -1.47 7.60 1.43
N GLU A 215 -0.51 8.39 1.89
CA GLU A 215 -0.07 9.61 1.22
C GLU A 215 0.55 9.28 -0.14
N SER A 216 1.40 8.25 -0.19
CA SER A 216 2.02 7.74 -1.43
C SER A 216 0.97 7.34 -2.46
N LYS A 217 -0.05 6.58 -2.05
CA LYS A 217 -1.18 6.22 -2.93
C LYS A 217 -1.96 7.46 -3.35
N SER A 218 -2.29 8.32 -2.40
CA SER A 218 -3.13 9.49 -2.63
C SER A 218 -2.51 10.47 -3.62
N ILE A 219 -1.20 10.73 -3.54
CA ILE A 219 -0.55 11.65 -4.48
C ILE A 219 -0.47 11.05 -5.89
N VAL A 220 -0.23 9.75 -6.04
CA VAL A 220 -0.22 9.10 -7.35
C VAL A 220 -1.62 9.11 -7.98
N GLU A 221 -2.65 8.82 -7.19
CA GLU A 221 -4.04 8.94 -7.63
C GLU A 221 -4.39 10.39 -8.00
N TYR A 222 -3.91 11.38 -7.24
CA TYR A 222 -4.08 12.79 -7.52
C TYR A 222 -3.42 13.19 -8.85
N ILE A 223 -2.17 12.79 -9.10
CA ILE A 223 -1.48 13.02 -10.37
C ILE A 223 -2.30 12.43 -11.53
N ALA A 224 -2.66 11.15 -11.42
CA ALA A 224 -3.38 10.43 -12.47
C ALA A 224 -4.78 11.02 -12.75
N ARG A 225 -5.46 11.56 -11.73
CA ARG A 225 -6.81 12.13 -11.87
C ARG A 225 -6.81 13.57 -12.36
N GLU A 226 -5.95 14.43 -11.82
CA GLU A 226 -5.96 15.87 -12.12
C GLU A 226 -5.13 16.22 -13.36
N PHE A 227 -4.02 15.52 -13.58
CA PHE A 227 -3.13 15.74 -14.73
C PHE A 227 -3.25 14.65 -15.79
N GLY A 228 -4.05 13.61 -15.54
CA GLY A 228 -4.21 12.46 -16.42
C GLY A 228 -3.14 11.39 -16.23
N LYS A 229 -3.47 10.14 -16.57
CA LYS A 229 -2.57 8.98 -16.45
C LYS A 229 -1.27 9.15 -17.23
N ASN A 230 -1.33 9.78 -18.41
CA ASN A 230 -0.15 10.03 -19.24
C ASN A 230 0.91 10.87 -18.51
N THR A 231 0.50 11.84 -17.67
CA THR A 231 1.44 12.61 -16.87
C THR A 231 2.21 11.73 -15.89
N LEU A 232 1.55 10.74 -15.27
CA LEU A 232 2.23 9.76 -14.41
C LEU A 232 3.22 8.90 -15.22
N TYR A 233 2.82 8.44 -16.41
CA TYR A 233 3.70 7.69 -17.30
C TYR A 233 4.90 8.50 -17.77
N ASP A 234 4.70 9.77 -18.12
CA ASP A 234 5.77 10.68 -18.51
C ASP A 234 6.76 10.93 -17.36
N ILE A 235 6.28 11.02 -16.10
CA ILE A 235 7.18 11.06 -14.93
C ILE A 235 8.04 9.79 -14.88
N LEU A 236 7.43 8.60 -15.02
CA LEU A 236 8.13 7.33 -14.98
C LEU A 236 9.14 7.17 -16.13
N GLU A 237 8.79 7.59 -17.35
CA GLU A 237 9.70 7.58 -18.51
C GLU A 237 10.87 8.55 -18.32
N ASN A 238 10.65 9.76 -17.78
CA ASN A 238 11.73 10.68 -17.48
C ASN A 238 12.69 10.12 -16.41
N LEU A 239 12.17 9.47 -15.37
CA LEU A 239 12.98 8.79 -14.35
C LEU A 239 13.81 7.63 -14.94
N LYS A 240 13.21 6.84 -15.83
CA LYS A 240 13.87 5.78 -16.61
C LYS A 240 14.96 6.33 -17.53
N ALA A 241 14.75 7.51 -18.12
CA ALA A 241 15.76 8.23 -18.91
C ALA A 241 16.92 8.78 -18.05
N GLY A 242 16.80 8.75 -16.72
CA GLY A 242 17.85 9.11 -15.79
C GLY A 242 17.70 10.49 -15.14
N ASP A 243 16.58 11.18 -15.36
CA ASP A 243 16.28 12.42 -14.65
C ASP A 243 16.04 12.15 -13.15
N ASP A 244 16.33 13.16 -12.31
CA ASP A 244 15.89 13.14 -10.92
C ASP A 244 14.39 13.49 -10.82
N ILE A 245 13.78 13.16 -9.67
CA ILE A 245 12.33 13.35 -9.46
C ILE A 245 11.85 14.79 -9.70
N ASN A 246 12.64 15.81 -9.37
CA ASN A 246 12.20 17.20 -9.56
C ASN A 246 12.14 17.52 -11.05
N THR A 247 13.16 17.10 -11.79
CA THR A 247 13.23 17.28 -13.25
C THR A 247 12.13 16.48 -13.96
N ALA A 248 11.89 15.23 -13.54
CA ALA A 248 10.84 14.38 -14.11
C ALA A 248 9.43 14.97 -13.94
N ILE A 249 9.11 15.46 -12.73
CA ILE A 249 7.83 16.13 -12.46
C ILE A 249 7.73 17.43 -13.26
N LEU A 250 8.79 18.22 -13.32
CA LEU A 250 8.80 19.49 -14.05
C LEU A 250 8.53 19.29 -15.55
N LYS A 251 9.17 18.29 -16.16
CA LYS A 251 8.98 17.98 -17.59
C LYS A 251 7.56 17.48 -17.89
N ALA A 252 7.01 16.62 -17.03
CA ALA A 252 5.71 15.99 -17.27
C ALA A 252 4.51 16.87 -16.89
N ALA A 253 4.59 17.58 -15.76
CA ALA A 253 3.46 18.33 -15.20
C ALA A 253 3.61 19.86 -15.30
N ALA A 254 4.76 20.36 -15.78
CA ALA A 254 5.11 21.79 -15.78
C ALA A 254 5.04 22.44 -14.37
N LEU A 255 5.25 21.64 -13.32
CA LEU A 255 5.25 22.06 -11.92
C LEU A 255 6.56 21.68 -11.25
N SER A 256 7.02 22.50 -10.31
CA SER A 256 8.05 22.03 -9.38
C SER A 256 7.47 20.97 -8.44
N HIS A 257 8.33 20.13 -7.87
CA HIS A 257 7.95 19.14 -6.85
C HIS A 257 7.16 19.79 -5.70
N ASP A 258 7.61 20.94 -5.20
CA ASP A 258 6.97 21.66 -4.10
C ASP A 258 5.61 22.27 -4.51
N GLN A 259 5.46 22.68 -5.77
CA GLN A 259 4.16 23.14 -6.30
C GLN A 259 3.16 21.99 -6.42
N LEU A 260 3.59 20.83 -6.90
CA LEU A 260 2.75 19.63 -6.97
C LEU A 260 2.27 19.22 -5.56
N GLU A 261 3.19 19.16 -4.60
CA GLU A 261 2.90 18.83 -3.20
C GLU A 261 1.90 19.83 -2.59
N ALA A 262 2.11 21.13 -2.80
CA ALA A 262 1.19 22.17 -2.31
C ALA A 262 -0.22 22.06 -2.92
N GLN A 263 -0.31 21.76 -4.22
CA GLN A 263 -1.60 21.57 -4.90
C GLN A 263 -2.32 20.31 -4.42
N TRP A 264 -1.59 19.20 -4.23
CA TRP A 264 -2.11 17.97 -3.65
C TRP A 264 -2.63 18.19 -2.22
N HIS A 265 -1.87 18.85 -1.34
CA HIS A 265 -2.32 19.21 0.01
C HIS A 265 -3.61 20.05 0.00
N LYS A 266 -3.72 20.99 -0.95
CA LYS A 266 -4.94 21.80 -1.12
C LYS A 266 -6.12 20.95 -1.57
N HIS A 267 -5.91 20.01 -2.48
CA HIS A 267 -6.93 19.07 -2.94
C HIS A 267 -7.46 18.20 -1.78
N LEU A 268 -6.58 17.66 -0.95
CA LEU A 268 -6.96 16.88 0.24
C LEU A 268 -7.85 17.67 1.20
N LYS A 269 -7.51 18.93 1.47
CA LYS A 269 -8.31 19.81 2.36
C LYS A 269 -9.70 20.09 1.80
N LYS A 270 -9.85 20.22 0.47
CA LYS A 270 -11.15 20.46 -0.18
C LYS A 270 -12.12 19.30 0.06
N GLY A 271 -11.64 18.05 -0.02
CA GLY A 271 -12.43 16.86 0.27
C GLY A 271 -12.92 16.78 1.73
N SER A 272 -12.15 17.33 2.67
CA SER A 272 -12.50 17.36 4.10
C SER A 272 -13.34 18.58 4.53
N THR A 273 -13.50 19.59 3.66
CA THR A 273 -14.12 20.87 4.05
C THR A 273 -15.58 20.73 4.50
N TRP A 274 -16.36 19.84 3.88
CA TRP A 274 -17.76 19.61 4.28
C TRP A 274 -17.87 18.91 5.65
N PHE A 275 -16.95 18.00 5.97
CA PHE A 275 -16.89 17.33 7.27
C PHE A 275 -16.46 18.31 8.36
N ILE A 276 -15.47 19.16 8.08
CA ILE A 276 -15.06 20.22 8.99
C ILE A 276 -16.24 21.16 9.26
N TRP A 277 -16.94 21.61 8.21
CA TRP A 277 -18.15 22.41 8.33
C TRP A 277 -19.22 21.71 9.19
N ALA A 278 -19.53 20.44 8.90
CA ALA A 278 -20.54 19.68 9.64
C ALA A 278 -20.16 19.48 11.12
N THR A 279 -18.86 19.34 11.41
CA THR A 279 -18.37 19.18 12.78
C THR A 279 -18.42 20.50 13.54
N ILE A 280 -18.06 21.62 12.90
CA ILE A 280 -18.19 22.95 13.49
C ILE A 280 -19.66 23.26 13.75
N HIS A 281 -20.57 22.85 12.86
CA HIS A 281 -22.00 23.15 12.95
C HIS A 281 -22.81 22.05 13.66
N ILE A 282 -22.15 21.14 14.38
CA ILE A 282 -22.82 19.95 14.93
C ILE A 282 -23.90 20.31 15.95
N TYR A 283 -23.68 21.37 16.74
CA TYR A 283 -24.66 21.83 17.71
C TYR A 283 -25.86 22.49 17.05
N GLU A 284 -25.67 23.31 16.02
CA GLU A 284 -26.78 23.89 15.25
C GLU A 284 -27.61 22.80 14.55
N ILE A 285 -26.95 21.78 14.00
CA ILE A 285 -27.62 20.65 13.35
C ILE A 285 -28.45 19.86 14.37
N ILE A 286 -27.88 19.52 15.52
CA ILE A 286 -28.60 18.81 16.60
C ILE A 286 -29.77 19.65 17.11
N PHE A 287 -29.57 20.95 17.29
CA PHE A 287 -30.62 21.86 17.76
C PHE A 287 -31.76 21.98 16.75
N LEU A 288 -31.44 22.10 15.46
CA LEU A 288 -32.42 22.11 14.38
C LEU A 288 -33.22 20.81 14.33
N LEU A 289 -32.55 19.65 14.44
CA LEU A 289 -33.21 18.35 14.49
C LEU A 289 -34.14 18.23 15.70
N ALA A 290 -33.69 18.67 16.88
CA ALA A 290 -34.52 18.69 18.08
C ALA A 290 -35.75 19.58 17.91
N ALA A 291 -35.59 20.78 17.34
CA ALA A 291 -36.70 21.70 17.06
C ALA A 291 -37.72 21.07 16.10
N VAL A 292 -37.27 20.43 15.02
CA VAL A 292 -38.15 19.73 14.06
C VAL A 292 -38.93 18.61 14.74
N ILE A 293 -38.27 17.80 15.58
CA ILE A 293 -38.93 16.73 16.34
C ILE A 293 -39.96 17.30 17.31
N SER A 294 -39.64 18.39 18.01
CA SER A 294 -40.58 19.06 18.93
C SER A 294 -41.81 19.58 18.20
N VAL A 295 -41.63 20.23 17.05
CA VAL A 295 -42.73 20.74 16.21
C VAL A 295 -43.60 19.59 15.70
N TYR A 296 -42.98 18.52 15.17
CA TYR A 296 -43.72 17.33 14.74
C TYR A 296 -44.50 16.67 15.90
N GLY A 297 -43.87 16.53 17.06
CA GLY A 297 -44.52 16.00 18.27
C GLY A 297 -45.71 16.85 18.70
N PHE A 298 -45.57 18.18 18.67
CA PHE A 298 -46.66 19.10 18.94
C PHE A 298 -47.85 18.90 17.99
N PHE A 299 -47.60 18.85 16.68
CA PHE A 299 -48.68 18.63 15.70
C PHE A 299 -49.36 17.27 15.87
N LYS A 300 -48.60 16.21 16.16
CA LYS A 300 -49.16 14.87 16.41
C LYS A 300 -50.05 14.82 17.65
N ILE A 301 -49.65 15.48 18.74
CA ILE A 301 -50.45 15.57 19.98
C ILE A 301 -51.71 16.40 19.74
N SER A 302 -51.58 17.54 19.05
CA SER A 302 -52.70 18.42 18.72
C SER A 302 -53.74 17.74 17.80
N ALA A 303 -53.29 16.94 16.83
CA ALA A 303 -54.17 16.12 16.00
C ALA A 303 -54.87 15.03 16.81
N LYS A 304 -54.15 14.34 17.72
CA LYS A 304 -54.75 13.34 18.61
C LYS A 304 -55.83 13.94 19.51
N LYS A 305 -55.60 15.14 20.08
CA LYS A 305 -56.61 15.81 20.93
C LYS A 305 -57.89 16.16 20.19
N ARG A 306 -57.80 16.57 18.92
CA ARG A 306 -58.98 16.84 18.08
C ARG A 306 -59.85 15.59 17.90
N ASN A 307 -59.25 14.43 17.61
CA ASN A 307 -60.02 13.19 17.44
C ASN A 307 -60.71 12.69 18.72
N TYR A 308 -60.17 12.95 19.92
CA TYR A 308 -60.85 12.58 21.18
C TYR A 308 -62.04 13.48 21.52
N THR A 309 -62.07 14.71 20.98
CA THR A 309 -63.18 15.65 21.27
C THR A 309 -64.40 15.28 20.44
N ASP A 310 -64.21 14.80 19.20
CA ASP A 310 -65.30 14.31 18.35
C ASP A 310 -65.92 13.00 18.89
N ASP A 311 -65.15 12.11 19.53
CA ASP A 311 -65.65 10.86 20.12
C ASP A 311 -66.46 11.10 21.43
N GLU A 312 -66.18 12.15 22.21
CA GLU A 312 -66.96 12.49 23.42
C GLU A 312 -68.30 13.16 23.09
N ASP A 313 -68.40 13.84 21.95
CA ASP A 313 -69.64 14.45 21.46
C ASP A 313 -70.57 13.43 20.76
N GLU A 314 -70.10 12.22 20.45
CA GLU A 314 -70.92 11.13 19.87
C GLU A 314 -71.62 10.23 20.92
N PHE A 315 -71.30 10.37 22.21
CA PHE A 315 -71.87 9.57 23.32
C PHE A 315 -72.73 10.38 24.32
N ASN A 316 -73.08 11.63 24.01
CA ASN A 316 -74.02 12.47 24.78
C ASN A 316 -75.27 12.80 23.95
#